data_AF-A0ABD1N8H2-F1
#
_entry.id   AF-A0ABD1N8H2-F1
#
_cell.length_a   1.000
_cell.length_b   1.000
_cell.length_c   1.000
_cell.angle_alpha   90.00
_cell.angle_beta   90.00
_cell.angle_gamma   90.00
#
_symmetry.space_group_name_H-M   'P 1'
#
loop_
_entity.id
_entity.type
_entity.pdbx_description
1 polymer ?
#
loop_
_entity_poly.entity_id
_entity_poly.type
_entity_poly.pdbx_seq_one_letter_code
_entity_poly.pdbx_strand_id
1 'polypeptide(L)'
;MPVAVTIPSYQHRLYASLFAIAKANKTTMASTRNSSSTGAFTTIQEKVTFEKEIKKSKFIAIAGPIPDENSAMSFLSQVRDPRATHNCWAYKVGDQFRSNDDGEPSGTAGKPIQSAIDSSGIDRVMVVVIRYFGGIKLGTGGLVRAYGGVASECLRIAPTCLVKTKVPMGVEIPYDLIGVFYHQLQSFHVEDIKQDYDTGKDGITMVTFKVDFDQAGKLEDVLKSYCSRELKFYKR
;
A
#
# COMPACT_ATOMS: atom_id res chain seq x y z
N MET A 1 -3.36 57.67 -1.98
CA MET A 1 -4.14 56.56 -2.57
C MET A 1 -3.54 55.25 -2.12
N PRO A 2 -4.17 54.49 -1.21
CA PRO A 2 -3.69 53.17 -0.85
C PRO A 2 -4.23 52.12 -1.84
N VAL A 3 -3.34 51.23 -2.28
CA VAL A 3 -3.61 50.10 -3.17
C VAL A 3 -4.16 48.95 -2.31
N ALA A 4 -5.36 48.48 -2.64
CA ALA A 4 -5.95 47.30 -2.02
C ALA A 4 -5.23 46.04 -2.54
N VAL A 5 -4.68 45.24 -1.63
CA VAL A 5 -4.15 43.91 -1.93
C VAL A 5 -5.22 42.89 -1.57
N THR A 6 -5.83 42.30 -2.60
CA THR A 6 -6.82 41.22 -2.47
C THR A 6 -6.09 39.91 -2.16
N ILE A 7 -6.36 39.31 -1.01
CA ILE A 7 -5.85 37.98 -0.63
C ILE A 7 -6.83 36.92 -1.15
N PRO A 8 -6.42 35.92 -1.96
CA PRO A 8 -7.32 34.86 -2.41
C PRO A 8 -7.63 33.85 -1.29
N SER A 9 -8.92 33.57 -1.11
CA SER A 9 -9.51 32.61 -0.18
C SER A 9 -9.16 31.16 -0.54
N TYR A 10 -8.16 30.59 0.14
CA TYR A 10 -7.68 29.21 -0.10
C TYR A 10 -8.27 28.16 0.87
N GLN A 11 -9.13 28.54 1.82
CA GLN A 11 -9.59 27.64 2.89
C GLN A 11 -10.89 26.86 2.62
N HIS A 12 -11.60 27.09 1.51
CA HIS A 12 -12.93 26.48 1.28
C HIS A 12 -12.94 25.06 0.67
N ARG A 13 -11.79 24.49 0.28
CA ARG A 13 -11.77 23.22 -0.50
C ARG A 13 -11.71 21.92 0.32
N LEU A 14 -11.26 21.96 1.58
CA LEU A 14 -11.17 20.75 2.41
C LEU A 14 -12.53 20.38 3.04
N TYR A 15 -13.25 21.39 3.55
CA TYR A 15 -14.61 21.26 4.09
C TYR A 15 -15.58 20.57 3.14
N ALA A 16 -15.56 20.97 1.87
CA ALA A 16 -16.47 20.42 0.87
C ALA A 16 -16.22 18.94 0.59
N SER A 17 -14.99 18.44 0.71
CA SER A 17 -14.67 17.06 0.31
C SER A 17 -15.20 16.00 1.27
N LEU A 18 -15.21 16.26 2.58
CA LEU A 18 -15.74 15.32 3.59
C LEU A 18 -17.25 15.50 3.80
N PHE A 19 -17.76 16.74 3.79
CA PHE A 19 -19.20 17.02 3.91
C PHE A 19 -20.00 16.69 2.63
N ALA A 20 -19.45 16.91 1.43
CA ALA A 20 -20.16 16.51 0.19
C ALA A 20 -20.31 15.00 0.08
N ILE A 21 -19.36 14.23 0.62
CA ILE A 21 -19.43 12.77 0.67
C ILE A 21 -20.49 12.29 1.68
N ALA A 22 -20.56 12.91 2.87
CA ALA A 22 -21.61 12.60 3.84
C ALA A 22 -23.04 12.90 3.32
N LYS A 23 -23.18 13.89 2.42
CA LYS A 23 -24.46 14.27 1.81
C LYS A 23 -24.84 13.41 0.59
N ALA A 24 -23.86 12.75 -0.06
CA ALA A 24 -24.08 11.95 -1.27
C ALA A 24 -24.67 10.54 -1.02
N ASN A 25 -24.63 10.03 0.21
CA ASN A 25 -25.11 8.67 0.55
C ASN A 25 -26.64 8.51 0.65
N LYS A 26 -27.43 9.33 -0.04
CA LYS A 26 -28.88 9.14 -0.16
C LYS A 26 -29.37 8.68 -1.54
N THR A 27 -28.51 8.57 -2.55
CA THR A 27 -28.99 8.11 -3.86
C THR A 27 -27.91 7.40 -4.65
N THR A 28 -28.30 6.28 -5.26
CA THR A 28 -27.62 5.45 -6.28
C THR A 28 -26.73 4.30 -5.80
N MET A 29 -27.27 3.09 -5.95
CA MET A 29 -26.51 1.87 -6.18
C MET A 29 -25.74 2.01 -7.50
N ALA A 30 -24.42 1.87 -7.46
CA ALA A 30 -23.62 1.48 -8.61
C ALA A 30 -22.37 0.74 -8.11
N SER A 31 -22.19 -0.49 -8.59
CA SER A 31 -21.10 -1.36 -8.19
C SER A 31 -19.78 -0.89 -8.78
N THR A 32 -18.82 -0.52 -7.93
CA THR A 32 -17.41 -0.46 -8.30
C THR A 32 -16.63 -1.07 -7.14
N ARG A 33 -16.25 -2.34 -7.28
CA ARG A 33 -15.46 -3.07 -6.29
C ARG A 33 -14.01 -2.62 -6.42
N ASN A 34 -13.65 -1.53 -5.75
CA ASN A 34 -12.25 -1.32 -5.35
C ASN A 34 -12.07 -2.02 -3.99
N SER A 35 -11.71 -3.30 -4.02
CA SER A 35 -11.23 -4.01 -2.83
C SER A 35 -9.79 -3.57 -2.55
N SER A 36 -9.63 -2.36 -1.98
CA SER A 36 -8.39 -2.06 -1.26
C SER A 36 -8.33 -3.01 -0.07
N SER A 37 -7.46 -4.02 -0.14
CA SER A 37 -7.25 -5.03 0.90
C SER A 37 -7.14 -4.36 2.28
N THR A 38 -8.24 -4.43 3.03
CA THR A 38 -8.48 -3.60 4.21
C THR A 38 -7.88 -4.25 5.47
N GLY A 39 -6.65 -4.75 5.36
CA GLY A 39 -5.98 -5.54 6.39
C GLY A 39 -4.49 -5.24 6.50
N ALA A 40 -3.86 -5.79 7.53
CA ALA A 40 -2.41 -5.78 7.64
C ALA A 40 -1.82 -6.75 6.61
N PHE A 41 -0.68 -6.40 6.03
CA PHE A 41 0.06 -7.23 5.08
C PHE A 41 1.54 -7.22 5.41
N THR A 42 2.26 -8.26 5.02
CA THR A 42 3.72 -8.32 5.18
C THR A 42 4.36 -7.88 3.87
N THR A 43 5.34 -6.99 3.92
CA THR A 43 6.15 -6.61 2.75
C THR A 43 7.64 -6.72 3.08
N ILE A 44 8.51 -6.50 2.11
CA ILE A 44 9.96 -6.45 2.32
C ILE A 44 10.42 -5.01 2.61
N GLN A 45 11.38 -4.84 3.51
CA GLN A 45 11.81 -3.52 3.97
C GLN A 45 12.64 -2.78 2.91
N GLU A 46 13.47 -3.51 2.19
CA GLU A 46 14.45 -2.96 1.26
C GLU A 46 14.72 -3.94 0.12
N LYS A 47 15.51 -3.48 -0.85
CA LYS A 47 15.90 -4.29 -2.00
C LYS A 47 16.86 -5.40 -1.57
N VAL A 48 16.60 -6.61 -2.02
CA VAL A 48 17.42 -7.80 -1.74
C VAL A 48 17.79 -8.50 -3.03
N THR A 49 19.00 -9.04 -3.08
CA THR A 49 19.55 -9.75 -4.23
C THR A 49 19.98 -11.14 -3.82
N PHE A 50 19.67 -12.13 -4.65
CA PHE A 50 20.16 -13.50 -4.53
C PHE A 50 20.64 -14.00 -5.89
N GLU A 51 21.80 -14.65 -5.93
CA GLU A 51 22.40 -15.17 -7.15
C GLU A 51 22.62 -16.68 -7.06
N LYS A 52 22.38 -17.38 -8.18
CA LYS A 52 22.69 -18.79 -8.32
C LYS A 52 23.06 -19.14 -9.76
N GLU A 53 24.09 -19.97 -9.90
CA GLU A 53 24.42 -20.61 -11.18
C GLU A 53 23.73 -21.98 -11.30
N ILE A 54 23.08 -22.24 -12.44
CA ILE A 54 22.40 -23.50 -12.76
C ILE A 54 22.76 -23.89 -14.20
N LYS A 55 23.48 -25.00 -14.34
CA LYS A 55 23.96 -25.50 -15.65
C LYS A 55 24.67 -24.39 -16.47
N LYS A 56 25.64 -23.71 -15.87
CA LYS A 56 26.38 -22.56 -16.44
C LYS A 56 25.56 -21.30 -16.72
N SER A 57 24.23 -21.35 -16.59
CA SER A 57 23.40 -20.16 -16.64
C SER A 57 23.42 -19.45 -15.29
N LYS A 58 23.69 -18.15 -15.29
CA LYS A 58 23.65 -17.31 -14.09
C LYS A 58 22.25 -16.70 -13.94
N PHE A 59 21.66 -16.85 -12.75
CA PHE A 59 20.38 -16.28 -12.38
C PHE A 59 20.58 -15.33 -11.20
N ILE A 60 20.11 -14.09 -11.33
CA ILE A 60 20.15 -13.07 -10.28
C ILE A 60 18.71 -12.64 -10.01
N ALA A 61 18.15 -13.02 -8.87
CA ALA A 61 16.88 -12.48 -8.41
C ALA A 61 17.12 -11.19 -7.62
N ILE A 62 16.31 -10.19 -7.89
CA ILE A 62 16.27 -8.92 -7.18
C ILE A 62 14.82 -8.68 -6.77
N ALA A 63 14.57 -8.67 -5.47
CA ALA A 63 13.27 -8.37 -4.89
C ALA A 63 13.28 -6.96 -4.28
N GLY A 64 12.19 -6.21 -4.41
CA GLY A 64 12.04 -4.91 -3.73
C GLY A 64 10.59 -4.53 -3.46
N PRO A 65 10.33 -3.67 -2.45
CA PRO A 65 8.99 -3.21 -2.15
C PRO A 65 8.48 -2.28 -3.25
N ILE A 66 7.21 -2.40 -3.60
CA ILE A 66 6.51 -1.49 -4.52
C ILE A 66 5.20 -1.03 -3.89
N PRO A 67 4.96 0.29 -3.70
CA PRO A 67 3.76 0.77 -3.02
C PRO A 67 2.49 0.55 -3.83
N ASP A 68 2.58 0.54 -5.16
CA ASP A 68 1.49 0.43 -6.11
C ASP A 68 1.95 -0.17 -7.45
N GLU A 69 1.01 -0.46 -8.34
CA GLU A 69 1.30 -1.03 -9.67
C GLU A 69 2.11 -0.09 -10.56
N ASN A 70 1.91 1.23 -10.43
CA ASN A 70 2.61 2.23 -11.25
C ASN A 70 4.11 2.22 -10.95
N SER A 71 4.49 1.86 -9.72
CA SER A 71 5.86 1.76 -9.27
C SER A 71 6.61 0.53 -9.81
N ALA A 72 5.89 -0.51 -10.28
CA ALA A 72 6.52 -1.75 -10.76
C ALA A 72 7.46 -1.52 -11.95
N MET A 73 7.02 -0.73 -12.95
CA MET A 73 7.86 -0.46 -14.12
C MET A 73 9.07 0.42 -13.79
N SER A 74 8.95 1.31 -12.80
CA SER A 74 10.08 2.06 -12.26
C SER A 74 11.08 1.15 -11.56
N PHE A 75 10.61 0.18 -10.77
CA PHE A 75 11.51 -0.80 -10.16
C PHE A 75 12.24 -1.65 -11.21
N LEU A 76 11.52 -2.14 -12.23
CA LEU A 76 12.11 -2.89 -13.34
C LEU A 76 13.21 -2.09 -14.04
N SER A 77 12.98 -0.81 -14.34
CA SER A 77 13.96 0.03 -15.04
C SER A 77 15.22 0.25 -14.22
N GLN A 78 15.11 0.30 -12.88
CA GLN A 78 16.24 0.45 -11.97
C GLN A 78 17.13 -0.79 -11.89
N VAL A 79 16.56 -1.99 -12.02
CA VAL A 79 17.28 -3.24 -11.73
C VAL A 79 17.60 -4.08 -12.96
N ARG A 80 16.89 -3.88 -14.09
CA ARG A 80 17.15 -4.64 -15.32
C ARG A 80 18.59 -4.46 -15.79
N ASP A 81 19.15 -5.51 -16.38
CA ASP A 81 20.37 -5.40 -17.18
C ASP A 81 20.03 -5.56 -18.67
N PRO A 82 20.21 -4.51 -19.50
CA PRO A 82 20.04 -4.59 -20.96
C PRO A 82 20.97 -5.60 -21.65
N ARG A 83 22.06 -6.02 -21.02
CA ARG A 83 23.02 -7.00 -21.55
C ARG A 83 22.67 -8.45 -21.19
N ALA A 84 21.71 -8.65 -20.28
CA ALA A 84 21.25 -9.98 -19.92
C ALA A 84 20.45 -10.62 -21.05
N THR A 85 20.37 -11.96 -21.03
CA THR A 85 19.57 -12.70 -22.00
C THR A 85 18.08 -12.44 -21.77
N HIS A 86 17.64 -12.46 -20.51
CA HIS A 86 16.26 -12.21 -20.11
C HIS A 86 16.22 -11.50 -18.74
N ASN A 87 15.26 -10.61 -18.56
CA ASN A 87 14.90 -9.91 -17.33
C ASN A 87 13.44 -10.24 -16.98
N CYS A 88 13.17 -11.51 -16.69
CA CYS A 88 11.82 -11.98 -16.38
C CYS A 88 11.37 -11.44 -15.03
N TRP A 89 10.08 -11.19 -14.84
CA TRP A 89 9.62 -10.57 -13.59
C TRP A 89 8.19 -10.96 -13.23
N ALA A 90 7.86 -10.76 -11.96
CA ALA A 90 6.50 -10.73 -11.46
C ALA A 90 6.36 -9.73 -10.32
N TYR A 91 5.15 -9.21 -10.12
CA TYR A 91 4.82 -8.38 -8.96
C TYR A 91 3.45 -8.75 -8.38
N LYS A 92 3.24 -8.36 -7.13
CA LYS A 92 1.96 -8.44 -6.42
C LYS A 92 1.71 -7.17 -5.61
N VAL A 93 0.50 -6.62 -5.73
CA VAL A 93 -0.03 -5.50 -4.96
C VAL A 93 -1.49 -5.80 -4.62
N GLY A 94 -1.73 -6.37 -3.45
CA GLY A 94 -3.04 -6.88 -3.05
C GLY A 94 -3.54 -7.96 -4.01
N ASP A 95 -4.73 -7.75 -4.57
CA ASP A 95 -5.34 -8.65 -5.56
C ASP A 95 -4.74 -8.48 -6.98
N GLN A 96 -3.94 -7.42 -7.19
CA GLN A 96 -3.32 -7.13 -8.48
C GLN A 96 -2.00 -7.87 -8.59
N PHE A 97 -1.86 -8.67 -9.64
CA PHE A 97 -0.64 -9.39 -9.93
C PHE A 97 -0.38 -9.40 -11.43
N ARG A 98 0.90 -9.41 -11.80
CA ARG A 98 1.32 -9.55 -13.20
C ARG A 98 2.67 -10.21 -13.27
N SER A 99 2.91 -10.94 -14.35
CA SER A 99 4.18 -11.57 -14.64
C SER A 99 4.54 -11.46 -16.12
N ASN A 100 5.83 -11.58 -16.43
CA ASN A 100 6.36 -11.51 -17.79
C ASN A 100 7.58 -12.43 -17.93
N ASP A 101 7.59 -13.21 -19.01
CA ASP A 101 8.65 -14.15 -19.34
C ASP A 101 9.84 -13.50 -20.08
N ASP A 102 9.74 -12.25 -20.53
CA ASP A 102 10.79 -11.49 -21.24
C ASP A 102 11.51 -12.28 -22.36
N GLY A 103 10.74 -13.00 -23.17
CA GLY A 103 11.26 -13.80 -24.29
C GLY A 103 11.67 -15.24 -23.93
N GLU A 104 11.60 -15.66 -22.67
CA GLU A 104 11.61 -17.08 -22.31
C GLU A 104 10.35 -17.78 -22.87
N PRO A 105 10.37 -19.13 -23.02
CA PRO A 105 9.18 -19.88 -23.38
C PRO A 105 8.00 -19.56 -22.43
N SER A 106 6.80 -19.41 -22.98
CA SER A 106 5.66 -18.90 -22.21
C SER A 106 5.37 -19.73 -20.95
N GLY A 107 5.22 -19.03 -19.83
CA GLY A 107 4.91 -19.58 -18.53
C GLY A 107 6.08 -20.28 -17.83
N THR A 108 7.30 -20.19 -18.37
CA THR A 108 8.48 -20.86 -17.78
C THR A 108 9.30 -19.99 -16.84
N ALA A 109 9.04 -18.67 -16.80
CA ALA A 109 9.77 -17.74 -15.95
C ALA A 109 8.84 -16.88 -15.08
N GLY A 110 7.99 -16.05 -15.69
CA GLY A 110 7.11 -15.11 -15.00
C GLY A 110 6.14 -15.81 -14.04
N LYS A 111 5.45 -16.86 -14.50
CA LYS A 111 4.52 -17.64 -13.65
C LYS A 111 5.23 -18.27 -12.43
N PRO A 112 6.38 -18.96 -12.58
CA PRO A 112 7.15 -19.45 -11.43
C PRO A 112 7.56 -18.36 -10.44
N ILE A 113 7.98 -17.18 -10.90
CA ILE A 113 8.31 -16.04 -10.02
C ILE A 113 7.06 -15.58 -9.26
N GLN A 114 5.92 -15.47 -9.94
CA GLN A 114 4.64 -15.14 -9.31
C GLN A 114 4.26 -16.18 -8.24
N SER A 115 4.36 -17.48 -8.54
CA SER A 115 4.08 -18.54 -7.57
C SER A 115 4.99 -18.47 -6.35
N ALA A 116 6.25 -18.05 -6.52
CA ALA A 116 7.17 -17.82 -5.41
C ALA A 116 6.72 -16.64 -4.52
N ILE A 117 6.25 -15.54 -5.12
CA ILE A 117 5.66 -14.41 -4.39
C ILE A 117 4.42 -14.88 -3.61
N ASP A 118 3.48 -15.55 -4.27
CA ASP A 118 2.24 -16.01 -3.63
C ASP A 118 2.51 -16.96 -2.46
N SER A 119 3.46 -17.89 -2.61
CA SER A 119 3.82 -18.86 -1.57
C SER A 119 4.58 -18.23 -0.40
N SER A 120 5.18 -17.05 -0.59
CA SER A 120 5.94 -16.35 0.46
C SER A 120 5.06 -15.64 1.50
N GLY A 121 3.79 -15.36 1.17
CA GLY A 121 2.91 -14.54 1.99
C GLY A 121 3.25 -13.05 2.01
N ILE A 122 4.19 -12.61 1.15
CA ILE A 122 4.61 -11.21 1.01
C ILE A 122 3.73 -10.52 -0.04
N ASP A 123 3.33 -9.29 0.25
CA ASP A 123 2.55 -8.41 -0.62
C ASP A 123 3.31 -7.11 -0.88
N ARG A 124 2.87 -6.35 -1.89
CA ARG A 124 3.48 -5.08 -2.33
C ARG A 124 4.95 -5.25 -2.68
N VAL A 125 5.22 -6.26 -3.49
CA VAL A 125 6.57 -6.70 -3.82
C VAL A 125 6.70 -6.97 -5.31
N MET A 126 7.86 -6.63 -5.85
CA MET A 126 8.29 -7.01 -7.20
C MET A 126 9.53 -7.87 -7.11
N VAL A 127 9.60 -8.89 -7.96
CA VAL A 127 10.80 -9.72 -8.15
C VAL A 127 11.17 -9.72 -9.63
N VAL A 128 12.42 -9.35 -9.91
CA VAL A 128 13.04 -9.43 -11.24
C VAL A 128 14.12 -10.49 -11.19
N VAL A 129 14.07 -11.45 -12.10
CA VAL A 129 15.09 -12.49 -12.25
C VAL A 129 15.83 -12.27 -13.57
N ILE A 130 17.06 -11.82 -13.45
CA ILE A 130 17.98 -11.59 -14.55
C ILE A 130 18.69 -12.90 -14.86
N ARG A 131 18.69 -13.30 -16.13
CA ARG A 131 19.34 -14.53 -16.60
C ARG A 131 20.40 -14.21 -17.65
N TYR A 132 21.59 -14.78 -17.47
CA TYR A 132 22.60 -14.91 -18.53
C TYR A 132 22.66 -16.37 -18.99
N PHE A 133 22.48 -16.59 -20.29
CA PHE A 133 22.52 -17.93 -20.87
C PHE A 133 23.95 -18.52 -20.84
N GLY A 134 24.07 -19.73 -20.31
CA GLY A 134 25.35 -20.42 -20.11
C GLY A 134 25.76 -21.40 -21.20
N GLY A 135 25.07 -21.41 -22.34
CA GLY A 135 25.31 -22.38 -23.42
C GLY A 135 24.60 -23.73 -23.25
N ILE A 136 24.03 -24.05 -22.08
CA ILE A 136 23.31 -25.31 -21.81
C ILE A 136 21.81 -25.03 -21.65
N LYS A 137 20.98 -25.68 -22.49
CA LYS A 137 19.51 -25.58 -22.38
C LYS A 137 19.01 -26.30 -21.13
N LEU A 138 18.15 -25.64 -20.35
CA LEU A 138 17.55 -26.21 -19.14
C LEU A 138 16.30 -27.05 -19.44
N GLY A 139 15.64 -26.83 -20.57
CA GLY A 139 14.30 -27.35 -20.87
C GLY A 139 13.20 -26.70 -20.02
N THR A 140 11.94 -26.88 -20.39
CA THR A 140 10.78 -26.24 -19.73
C THR A 140 10.76 -26.43 -18.23
N GLY A 141 10.84 -27.68 -17.75
CA GLY A 141 10.83 -27.97 -16.31
C GLY A 141 12.08 -27.47 -15.58
N GLY A 142 13.22 -27.36 -16.27
CA GLY A 142 14.44 -26.79 -15.70
C GLY A 142 14.34 -25.27 -15.50
N LEU A 143 13.75 -24.55 -16.46
CA LEU A 143 13.50 -23.11 -16.36
C LEU A 143 12.52 -22.81 -15.23
N VAL A 144 11.40 -23.53 -15.18
CA VAL A 144 10.38 -23.38 -14.12
C VAL A 144 11.01 -23.50 -12.73
N ARG A 145 11.84 -24.54 -12.51
CA ARG A 145 12.53 -24.74 -11.23
C ARG A 145 13.59 -23.69 -10.95
N ALA A 146 14.32 -23.23 -11.98
CA ALA A 146 15.35 -22.21 -11.82
C ALA A 146 14.74 -20.85 -11.42
N TYR A 147 13.78 -20.35 -12.20
CA TYR A 147 13.14 -19.06 -11.94
C TYR A 147 12.39 -19.04 -10.62
N GLY A 148 11.53 -20.04 -10.37
CA GLY A 148 10.80 -20.13 -9.11
C GLY A 148 11.75 -20.30 -7.92
N GLY A 149 12.74 -21.18 -8.03
CA GLY A 149 13.67 -21.46 -6.92
C GLY A 149 14.54 -20.27 -6.52
N VAL A 150 15.09 -19.53 -7.49
CA VAL A 150 15.93 -18.34 -7.19
C VAL A 150 15.06 -17.20 -6.65
N ALA A 151 13.83 -17.02 -7.15
CA ALA A 151 12.88 -16.05 -6.60
C ALA A 151 12.46 -16.39 -5.17
N SER A 152 12.10 -17.65 -4.89
CA SER A 152 11.74 -18.12 -3.55
C SER A 152 12.87 -17.91 -2.55
N GLU A 153 14.10 -18.23 -2.93
CA GLU A 153 15.26 -18.05 -2.06
C GLU A 153 15.55 -16.57 -1.78
N CYS A 154 15.42 -15.71 -2.80
CA CYS A 154 15.55 -14.26 -2.64
C CYS A 154 14.51 -13.69 -1.65
N LEU A 155 13.26 -14.13 -1.74
CA LEU A 155 12.18 -13.71 -0.83
C LEU A 155 12.39 -14.26 0.59
N ARG A 156 12.90 -15.49 0.72
CA ARG A 156 13.15 -16.15 2.00
C ARG A 156 14.20 -15.41 2.85
N ILE A 157 15.24 -14.86 2.22
CA ILE A 157 16.31 -14.13 2.91
C ILE A 157 16.00 -12.64 3.10
N ALA A 158 14.88 -12.14 2.55
CA ALA A 158 14.58 -10.72 2.59
C ALA A 158 14.08 -10.28 3.98
N PRO A 159 14.57 -9.15 4.52
CA PRO A 159 14.03 -8.60 5.76
C PRO A 159 12.60 -8.11 5.50
N THR A 160 11.65 -8.60 6.29
CA THR A 160 10.23 -8.28 6.15
C THR A 160 9.74 -7.35 7.25
N CYS A 161 8.66 -6.62 6.97
CA CYS A 161 7.93 -5.85 7.97
C CYS A 161 6.43 -6.02 7.79
N LEU A 162 5.70 -5.97 8.92
CA LEU A 162 4.25 -5.94 8.92
C LEU A 162 3.78 -4.51 8.73
N VAL A 163 2.99 -4.27 7.68
CA VAL A 163 2.35 -2.98 7.41
C VAL A 163 0.90 -3.09 7.82
N LYS A 164 0.49 -2.23 8.78
CA LYS A 164 -0.90 -2.08 9.16
C LYS A 164 -1.55 -0.99 8.32
N THR A 165 -2.66 -1.32 7.67
CA THR A 165 -3.44 -0.34 6.92
C THR A 165 -4.05 0.67 7.90
N LYS A 166 -3.81 1.96 7.65
CA LYS A 166 -4.45 3.04 8.41
C LYS A 166 -5.77 3.44 7.77
N VAL A 167 -6.80 3.59 8.58
CA VAL A 167 -8.10 4.09 8.16
C VAL A 167 -8.29 5.54 8.55
N PRO A 168 -8.81 6.39 7.64
CA PRO A 168 -9.20 7.74 8.01
C PRO A 168 -10.49 7.69 8.84
N MET A 169 -10.50 8.44 9.93
CA MET A 169 -11.64 8.67 10.80
C MET A 169 -11.89 10.16 10.95
N GLY A 170 -13.16 10.54 11.04
CA GLY A 170 -13.62 11.89 11.36
C GLY A 170 -14.57 11.86 12.55
N VAL A 171 -14.45 12.83 13.45
CA VAL A 171 -15.28 12.93 14.65
C VAL A 171 -15.76 14.37 14.81
N GLU A 172 -17.07 14.56 14.93
CA GLU A 172 -17.65 15.82 15.42
C GLU A 172 -17.57 15.84 16.94
N ILE A 173 -16.88 16.82 17.50
CA ILE A 173 -16.69 16.95 18.95
C ILE A 173 -16.97 18.38 19.44
N PRO A 174 -17.67 18.54 20.58
CA PRO A 174 -17.81 19.83 21.24
C PRO A 174 -16.46 20.41 21.70
N TYR A 175 -16.28 21.72 21.64
CA TYR A 175 -15.04 22.39 22.08
C TYR A 175 -14.67 22.04 23.53
N ASP A 176 -15.65 21.89 24.41
CA ASP A 176 -15.43 21.58 25.83
C ASP A 176 -14.74 20.22 26.06
N LEU A 177 -14.84 19.31 25.08
CA LEU A 177 -14.31 17.95 25.16
C LEU A 177 -13.03 17.74 24.34
N ILE A 178 -12.57 18.78 23.64
CA ILE A 178 -11.43 18.68 22.71
C ILE A 178 -10.14 18.24 23.40
N GLY A 179 -9.89 18.73 24.62
CA GLY A 179 -8.69 18.38 25.39
C GLY A 179 -8.67 16.90 25.79
N VAL A 180 -9.81 16.38 26.26
CA VAL A 180 -9.96 14.96 26.61
C VAL A 180 -9.77 14.08 25.38
N PHE A 181 -10.33 14.50 24.25
CA PHE A 181 -10.20 13.78 22.98
C PHE A 181 -8.75 13.68 22.51
N TYR A 182 -8.00 14.79 22.46
CA TYR A 182 -6.59 14.75 22.07
C TYR A 182 -5.75 13.88 23.02
N HIS A 183 -6.06 13.90 24.32
CA HIS A 183 -5.41 13.01 25.29
C HIS A 183 -5.66 11.53 24.95
N GLN A 184 -6.89 11.14 24.59
CA GLN A 184 -7.17 9.75 24.20
C GLN A 184 -6.44 9.35 22.92
N LEU A 185 -6.30 10.24 21.94
CA LEU A 185 -5.60 9.92 20.68
C LEU A 185 -4.13 9.55 20.87
N GLN A 186 -3.47 10.06 21.93
CA GLN A 186 -2.04 9.78 22.18
C GLN A 186 -1.74 8.28 22.35
N SER A 187 -2.69 7.51 22.87
CA SER A 187 -2.50 6.07 23.12
C SER A 187 -2.64 5.21 21.86
N PHE A 188 -3.07 5.78 20.72
CA PHE A 188 -3.50 5.04 19.54
C PHE A 188 -2.66 5.27 18.27
N HIS A 189 -1.46 5.87 18.39
CA HIS A 189 -0.52 6.10 17.27
C HIS A 189 -1.17 6.76 16.05
N VAL A 190 -2.01 7.75 16.32
CA VAL A 190 -2.83 8.44 15.35
C VAL A 190 -1.97 9.41 14.51
N GLU A 191 -2.21 9.47 13.20
CA GLU A 191 -1.49 10.33 12.26
C GLU A 191 -2.43 11.29 11.51
N ASP A 192 -1.85 12.27 10.80
CA ASP A 192 -2.56 13.22 9.94
C ASP A 192 -3.73 13.94 10.63
N ILE A 193 -3.57 14.29 11.91
CA ILE A 193 -4.63 14.95 12.67
C ILE A 193 -4.86 16.37 12.12
N LYS A 194 -6.09 16.62 11.66
CA LYS A 194 -6.54 17.92 11.15
C LYS A 194 -7.83 18.31 11.84
N GLN A 195 -7.86 19.53 12.37
CA GLN A 195 -9.01 20.10 13.03
C GLN A 195 -9.63 21.19 12.16
N ASP A 196 -10.95 21.14 12.05
CA ASP A 196 -11.73 22.04 11.22
C ASP A 196 -12.85 22.71 12.05
N TYR A 197 -12.86 24.05 12.04
CA TYR A 197 -13.65 24.88 12.95
C TYR A 197 -14.96 25.39 12.34
N ASP A 198 -15.07 25.45 11.01
CA ASP A 198 -16.24 25.94 10.27
C ASP A 198 -17.27 24.83 9.98
N THR A 199 -17.76 24.15 11.03
CA THR A 199 -18.70 23.02 10.87
C THR A 199 -20.14 23.46 10.60
N GLY A 200 -20.41 24.77 10.59
CA GLY A 200 -21.76 25.34 10.53
C GLY A 200 -22.63 25.04 11.76
N LYS A 201 -22.04 24.50 12.84
CA LYS A 201 -22.70 24.23 14.13
C LYS A 201 -21.94 24.94 15.24
N ASP A 202 -22.65 25.75 16.03
CA ASP A 202 -22.05 26.41 17.18
C ASP A 202 -21.52 25.39 18.19
N GLY A 203 -20.32 25.64 18.70
CA GLY A 203 -19.72 24.83 19.75
C GLY A 203 -19.06 23.52 19.30
N ILE A 204 -19.10 23.16 18.01
CA ILE A 204 -18.61 21.86 17.49
C ILE A 204 -17.49 22.05 16.47
N THR A 205 -16.45 21.22 16.56
CA THR A 205 -15.37 21.12 15.59
C THR A 205 -15.30 19.71 15.01
N MET A 206 -14.84 19.58 13.78
CA MET A 206 -14.56 18.30 13.14
C MET A 206 -13.07 17.99 13.28
N VAL A 207 -12.72 16.85 13.84
CA VAL A 207 -11.34 16.36 13.82
C VAL A 207 -11.25 15.15 12.93
N THR A 208 -10.34 15.19 11.96
CA THR A 208 -10.02 14.06 11.09
C THR A 208 -8.62 13.56 11.35
N PHE A 209 -8.42 12.25 11.28
CA PHE A 209 -7.16 11.62 11.59
C PHE A 209 -7.08 10.22 10.96
N LYS A 210 -5.90 9.59 10.98
CA LYS A 210 -5.67 8.21 10.54
C LYS A 210 -5.23 7.34 11.69
N VAL A 211 -5.85 6.18 11.84
CA VAL A 211 -5.52 5.19 12.89
C VAL A 211 -5.36 3.81 12.27
N ASP A 212 -4.56 2.94 12.87
CA ASP A 212 -4.45 1.55 12.42
C ASP A 212 -5.83 0.87 12.43
N PHE A 213 -6.13 0.09 11.38
CA PHE A 213 -7.42 -0.57 11.19
C PHE A 213 -7.83 -1.46 12.39
N ASP A 214 -6.88 -2.18 13.00
CA ASP A 214 -7.11 -3.04 14.17
C ASP A 214 -7.44 -2.24 15.44
N GLN A 215 -7.10 -0.96 15.49
CA GLN A 215 -7.34 -0.08 16.63
C GLN A 215 -8.57 0.82 16.45
N ALA A 216 -9.08 0.99 15.24
CA ALA A 216 -10.18 1.89 14.93
C ALA A 216 -11.45 1.64 15.77
N GLY A 217 -11.83 0.37 15.97
CA GLY A 217 -12.97 0.01 16.81
C GLY A 217 -12.75 0.35 18.29
N LYS A 218 -11.58 -0.02 18.83
CA LYS A 218 -11.20 0.26 20.22
C LYS A 218 -11.16 1.76 20.51
N LEU A 219 -10.60 2.54 19.58
CA LEU A 219 -10.53 3.99 19.72
C LEU A 219 -11.93 4.61 19.73
N GLU A 220 -12.85 4.14 18.87
CA GLU A 220 -14.24 4.60 18.89
C GLU A 220 -14.92 4.32 20.24
N ASP A 221 -14.74 3.13 20.80
CA ASP A 221 -15.31 2.76 22.10
C ASP A 221 -14.74 3.61 23.24
N VAL A 222 -13.43 3.84 23.24
CA VAL A 222 -12.76 4.73 24.23
C VAL A 222 -13.31 6.15 24.11
N LEU A 223 -13.38 6.70 22.90
CA LEU A 223 -13.89 8.06 22.68
C LEU A 223 -15.36 8.20 23.11
N LYS A 224 -16.20 7.20 22.84
CA LYS A 224 -17.60 7.19 23.33
C LYS A 224 -17.69 7.11 24.85
N SER A 225 -16.76 6.44 25.51
CA SER A 225 -16.73 6.31 26.97
C SER A 225 -16.26 7.58 27.67
N TYR A 226 -15.29 8.31 27.11
CA TYR A 226 -14.65 9.46 27.76
C TYR A 226 -15.20 10.82 27.32
N CYS A 227 -15.72 10.94 26.10
CA CYS A 227 -16.18 12.22 25.56
C CYS A 227 -17.72 12.30 25.54
N SER A 228 -18.43 11.33 24.94
CA SER A 228 -19.89 11.16 25.03
C SER A 228 -20.34 9.99 24.14
N ARG A 229 -21.40 9.27 24.53
CA ARG A 229 -21.99 8.21 23.69
C ARG A 229 -22.65 8.73 22.41
N GLU A 230 -22.90 10.04 22.30
CA GLU A 230 -23.55 10.67 21.15
C GLU A 230 -22.57 11.21 20.08
N LEU A 231 -21.26 10.98 20.23
CA LEU A 231 -20.28 11.39 19.24
C LEU A 231 -20.57 10.77 17.86
N LYS A 232 -20.55 11.62 16.82
CA LYS A 232 -20.74 11.19 15.43
C LYS A 232 -19.39 10.88 14.81
N PHE A 233 -19.22 9.62 14.42
CA PHE A 233 -18.04 9.12 13.73
C PHE A 233 -18.31 8.97 12.24
N TYR A 234 -17.34 9.36 11.43
CA TYR A 234 -17.32 9.20 10.00
C TYR A 234 -16.11 8.33 9.64
N LYS A 235 -16.34 7.19 8.97
CA LYS A 235 -15.30 6.27 8.50
C LYS A 235 -15.38 6.15 6.98
N ARG A 236 -14.24 5.90 6.33
CA ARG A 236 -14.19 5.55 4.90
C ARG A 236 -13.99 4.06 4.71
#